data_AF-A0A7S4GM68-F1
#
_entry.id   AF-A0A7S4GM68-F1
#
_cell.length_a   1.000
_cell.length_b   1.000
_cell.length_c   1.000
_cell.angle_alpha   90.00
_cell.angle_beta   90.00
_cell.angle_gamma   90.00
#
_symmetry.space_group_name_H-M   'P 1'
#
loop_
_entity.id
_entity.type
_entity.pdbx_description
1 polymer ?
#
loop_
_entity_poly.entity_id
_entity_poly.type
_entity_poly.pdbx_seq_one_letter_code
_entity_poly.pdbx_strand_id
1 'polypeptide(L)'
;GGDAAAEEGAMSFADKIKALAAQAAAAAEAAGKGKAVAAGKGAAEADASDGAKPAEDAAPEEAEEDKGFFVDCDKGEGYMAKEQTEEFLQVLDAVSGSKPEMKAARTWMLEHSPVAKHMCELVLMKFQREYQELKKFHIMCLISDVLAQSQKKAKEDAAYVDSINENFQEVLPAITDMAVKGQTKDIVEKIFKVTQVWALKNVFSANYVKHIQGCVQRALAKAKAA
;
A
#
# COMPACT_ATOMS: atom_id res chain seq x y z
N GLY A 1 -31.93 -24.06 -35.37
CA GLY A 1 -31.82 -22.94 -34.43
C GLY A 1 -30.52 -23.11 -33.71
N GLY A 2 -29.56 -22.22 -33.94
CA GLY A 2 -28.29 -22.20 -33.23
C GLY A 2 -28.43 -21.30 -32.02
N ASP A 3 -28.18 -21.84 -30.84
CA ASP A 3 -28.16 -21.14 -29.58
C ASP A 3 -26.76 -20.53 -29.40
N ALA A 4 -26.68 -19.21 -29.39
CA ALA A 4 -25.46 -18.47 -29.14
C ALA A 4 -25.42 -18.11 -27.66
N ALA A 5 -24.74 -18.94 -26.87
CA ALA A 5 -24.40 -18.62 -25.49
C ALA A 5 -23.39 -17.46 -25.50
N ALA A 6 -23.83 -16.30 -24.99
CA ALA A 6 -22.97 -15.17 -24.73
C ALA A 6 -22.04 -15.51 -23.56
N GLU A 7 -20.74 -15.69 -23.84
CA GLU A 7 -19.70 -15.61 -22.82
C GLU A 7 -19.58 -14.15 -22.35
N GLU A 8 -20.17 -13.83 -21.21
CA GLU A 8 -19.75 -12.65 -20.44
C GLU A 8 -18.34 -12.91 -19.90
N GLY A 9 -17.33 -12.38 -20.58
CA GLY A 9 -15.96 -12.38 -20.11
C GLY A 9 -15.84 -11.65 -18.77
N ALA A 10 -15.74 -12.41 -17.69
CA ALA A 10 -15.50 -11.87 -16.36
C ALA A 10 -14.16 -11.14 -16.34
N MET A 11 -14.19 -9.80 -16.30
CA MET A 11 -12.99 -9.00 -16.11
C MET A 11 -12.30 -9.41 -14.81
N SER A 12 -10.99 -9.66 -14.88
CA SER A 12 -10.15 -9.92 -13.72
C SER A 12 -10.24 -8.77 -12.72
N PHE A 13 -10.14 -9.06 -11.43
CA PHE A 13 -10.15 -8.04 -10.38
C PHE A 13 -9.02 -7.02 -10.56
N ALA A 14 -7.85 -7.45 -11.05
CA ALA A 14 -6.77 -6.55 -11.43
C ALA A 14 -7.18 -5.55 -12.51
N ASP A 15 -8.00 -5.97 -13.48
CA ASP A 15 -8.54 -5.09 -14.52
C ASP A 15 -9.63 -4.18 -13.96
N LYS A 16 -10.41 -4.63 -12.97
CA LYS A 16 -11.36 -3.78 -12.24
C LYS A 16 -10.66 -2.70 -11.43
N ILE A 17 -9.55 -3.01 -10.75
CA ILE A 17 -8.74 -2.00 -10.04
C ILE A 17 -8.14 -1.01 -11.03
N LYS A 18 -7.57 -1.48 -12.16
CA LYS A 18 -7.07 -0.58 -13.21
C LYS A 18 -8.17 0.30 -13.79
N ALA A 19 -9.36 -0.25 -14.03
CA ALA A 19 -10.51 0.50 -14.52
C ALA A 19 -11.00 1.54 -13.50
N LEU A 20 -11.06 1.21 -12.21
CA LEU A 20 -11.39 2.15 -11.14
C LEU A 20 -10.34 3.25 -10.98
N ALA A 21 -9.05 2.92 -11.10
CA ALA A 21 -7.97 3.90 -11.09
C ALA A 21 -8.06 4.85 -12.30
N ALA A 22 -8.36 4.32 -13.49
CA ALA A 22 -8.56 5.11 -14.71
C ALA A 22 -9.81 6.01 -14.62
N GLN A 23 -10.92 5.51 -14.08
CA GLN A 23 -12.15 6.27 -13.89
C GLN A 23 -11.97 7.40 -12.85
N ALA A 24 -11.21 7.13 -11.77
CA ALA A 24 -10.84 8.15 -10.79
C ALA A 24 -9.92 9.23 -11.37
N ALA A 25 -9.01 8.87 -12.28
CA ALA A 25 -8.15 9.83 -12.98
C ALA A 25 -8.96 10.72 -13.95
N ALA A 26 -9.89 10.13 -14.72
CA ALA A 26 -10.77 10.87 -15.63
C ALA A 26 -11.69 11.85 -14.88
N ALA A 27 -12.21 11.47 -13.72
CA ALA A 27 -13.01 12.35 -12.87
C ALA A 27 -12.19 13.53 -12.31
N ALA A 28 -10.89 13.34 -12.04
CA ALA A 28 -9.99 14.42 -11.62
C ALA A 28 -9.66 15.40 -12.75
N GLU A 29 -9.53 14.92 -14.00
CA GLU A 29 -9.38 15.79 -15.17
C GLU A 29 -10.64 16.62 -15.45
N ALA A 30 -11.83 16.05 -15.25
CA ALA A 30 -13.09 16.78 -15.41
C ALA A 30 -13.25 17.91 -14.37
N ALA A 31 -12.70 17.74 -13.16
CA ALA A 31 -12.71 18.77 -12.12
C ALA A 31 -11.60 19.83 -12.26
N GLY A 32 -10.62 19.61 -13.15
CA GLY A 32 -9.43 20.46 -13.31
C GLY A 32 -9.52 21.54 -14.38
N LYS A 33 -10.62 21.64 -15.15
CA LYS A 33 -10.81 22.71 -16.16
C LYS A 33 -11.22 24.02 -15.52
N GLY A 34 -10.30 24.60 -14.75
CA GLY A 34 -10.42 25.92 -14.18
C GLY A 34 -9.05 26.47 -13.84
N LYS A 35 -8.46 27.19 -14.81
CA LYS A 35 -7.29 28.07 -14.70
C LYS A 35 -5.93 27.45 -15.09
N ALA A 36 -5.64 27.48 -16.39
CA ALA A 36 -4.28 27.41 -16.91
C ALA A 36 -3.88 28.76 -17.52
N VAL A 37 -2.86 29.38 -16.91
CA VAL A 37 -2.13 30.55 -17.42
C VAL A 37 -0.97 30.05 -18.28
N ALA A 38 -0.71 30.79 -19.35
CA ALA A 38 0.25 30.49 -20.41
C ALA A 38 1.72 30.47 -20.00
N ALA A 39 2.47 29.52 -20.56
CA ALA A 39 3.89 29.55 -20.93
C ALA A 39 4.09 28.31 -21.83
N GLY A 40 4.87 28.27 -22.90
CA GLY A 40 6.00 29.08 -23.33
C GLY A 40 6.96 28.14 -24.06
N LYS A 41 6.87 28.17 -25.39
CA LYS A 41 7.66 27.58 -26.49
C LYS A 41 9.13 27.20 -26.20
N GLY A 42 9.57 26.06 -26.74
CA GLY A 42 11.00 25.74 -26.96
C GLY A 42 11.19 24.36 -27.60
N ALA A 43 11.62 24.35 -28.87
CA ALA A 43 11.94 23.15 -29.66
C ALA A 43 13.47 23.01 -29.80
N ALA A 44 13.98 21.78 -29.87
CA ALA A 44 15.27 21.45 -30.49
C ALA A 44 15.35 19.94 -30.79
N GLU A 45 15.90 19.63 -31.96
CA GLU A 45 16.02 18.36 -32.68
C GLU A 45 17.29 17.53 -32.33
N ALA A 46 17.30 16.28 -32.84
CA ALA A 46 18.43 15.41 -33.20
C ALA A 46 19.31 14.85 -32.06
N ASP A 47 19.99 13.69 -32.13
CA ASP A 47 20.52 12.91 -33.25
C ASP A 47 20.74 11.43 -32.80
N ALA A 48 21.23 10.58 -33.70
CA ALA A 48 21.18 9.11 -33.72
C ALA A 48 22.44 8.38 -33.20
N SER A 49 22.50 7.06 -33.45
CA SER A 49 23.60 6.07 -33.33
C SER A 49 23.47 5.14 -32.11
N ASP A 50 23.10 3.85 -32.26
CA ASP A 50 23.79 2.69 -32.88
C ASP A 50 24.96 2.15 -32.05
N GLY A 51 24.92 0.85 -31.70
CA GLY A 51 26.00 0.16 -30.98
C GLY A 51 25.58 -1.13 -30.25
N ALA A 52 25.88 -2.27 -30.88
CA ALA A 52 25.55 -3.65 -30.52
C ALA A 52 26.15 -4.22 -29.21
N LYS A 53 25.51 -5.27 -28.65
CA LYS A 53 25.97 -6.68 -28.65
C LYS A 53 25.17 -7.56 -27.65
N PRO A 54 24.71 -8.77 -28.04
CA PRO A 54 24.08 -9.72 -27.13
C PRO A 54 25.12 -10.66 -26.45
N ALA A 55 24.94 -10.89 -25.16
CA ALA A 55 25.54 -11.99 -24.39
C ALA A 55 24.37 -12.67 -23.65
N GLU A 56 23.97 -13.87 -24.03
CA GLU A 56 24.57 -15.18 -23.68
C GLU A 56 24.02 -15.69 -22.34
N ASP A 57 23.18 -16.72 -22.49
CA ASP A 57 22.81 -17.79 -21.55
C ASP A 57 22.93 -17.52 -20.04
N ALA A 58 21.78 -17.24 -19.42
CA ALA A 58 21.53 -17.57 -18.03
C ALA A 58 20.38 -18.58 -17.98
N ALA A 59 20.70 -19.80 -17.59
CA ALA A 59 19.75 -20.89 -17.36
C ALA A 59 18.65 -20.47 -16.37
N PRO A 60 17.38 -20.81 -16.62
CA PRO A 60 16.34 -20.63 -15.62
C PRO A 60 16.55 -21.64 -14.49
N GLU A 61 17.02 -21.13 -13.36
CA GLU A 61 16.97 -21.77 -12.06
C GLU A 61 15.53 -22.19 -11.79
N GLU A 62 15.35 -23.47 -11.46
CA GLU A 62 14.05 -24.11 -11.28
C GLU A 62 13.22 -23.33 -10.26
N ALA A 63 12.08 -22.82 -10.71
CA ALA A 63 11.09 -22.20 -9.86
C ALA A 63 10.63 -23.23 -8.83
N GLU A 64 11.08 -23.09 -7.59
CA GLU A 64 10.49 -23.80 -6.46
C GLU A 64 9.00 -23.52 -6.49
N GLU A 65 8.22 -24.59 -6.66
CA GLU A 65 6.77 -24.56 -6.56
C GLU A 65 6.41 -23.93 -5.23
N ASP A 66 5.87 -22.71 -5.33
CA ASP A 66 5.24 -21.97 -4.24
C ASP A 66 4.20 -22.91 -3.65
N LYS A 67 4.56 -23.58 -2.56
CA LYS A 67 3.66 -24.37 -1.74
C LYS A 67 2.66 -23.39 -1.20
N GLY A 68 1.59 -23.21 -1.96
CA GLY A 68 0.44 -22.39 -1.62
C GLY A 68 -0.01 -22.75 -0.22
N PHE A 69 0.53 -22.01 0.75
CA PHE A 69 0.22 -22.18 2.14
C PHE A 69 -1.11 -21.46 2.33
N PHE A 70 -2.17 -22.21 2.03
CA PHE A 70 -3.50 -21.90 2.51
C PHE A 70 -3.37 -21.74 4.02
N VAL A 71 -3.47 -20.50 4.48
CA VAL A 71 -3.83 -20.23 5.86
C VAL A 71 -5.14 -20.99 6.08
N ASP A 72 -5.17 -21.93 7.03
CA ASP A 72 -6.41 -22.55 7.50
C ASP A 72 -7.39 -21.43 7.88
N CYS A 73 -8.25 -21.05 6.94
CA CYS A 73 -9.24 -19.97 7.09
C CYS A 73 -10.39 -20.37 8.01
N ASP A 74 -10.35 -21.58 8.58
CA ASP A 74 -11.38 -22.17 9.43
C ASP A 74 -11.20 -21.76 10.91
N LYS A 75 -10.84 -20.49 11.17
CA LYS A 75 -10.60 -19.96 12.52
C LYS A 75 -11.53 -18.78 12.86
N GLY A 76 -12.83 -19.05 12.93
CA GLY A 76 -13.78 -18.25 13.71
C GLY A 76 -14.06 -16.82 13.23
N GLU A 77 -14.91 -16.13 14.01
CA GLU A 77 -15.32 -14.75 13.76
C GLU A 77 -14.10 -13.81 13.72
N GLY A 78 -13.89 -13.13 12.58
CA GLY A 78 -12.83 -12.13 12.41
C GLY A 78 -11.74 -12.46 11.38
N TYR A 79 -11.76 -13.65 10.77
CA TYR A 79 -10.92 -13.98 9.61
C TYR A 79 -11.61 -13.66 8.28
N MET A 80 -10.80 -13.32 7.28
CA MET A 80 -11.28 -13.09 5.92
C MET A 80 -11.54 -14.42 5.22
N ALA A 81 -12.55 -14.45 4.35
CA ALA A 81 -12.69 -15.55 3.40
C ALA A 81 -11.45 -15.66 2.52
N LYS A 82 -11.25 -16.82 1.91
CA LYS A 82 -10.07 -17.07 1.08
C LYS A 82 -10.00 -16.09 -0.10
N GLU A 83 -11.12 -15.86 -0.76
CA GLU A 83 -11.25 -14.92 -1.88
C GLU A 83 -10.94 -13.49 -1.45
N GLN A 84 -11.42 -13.07 -0.28
CA GLN A 84 -11.12 -11.75 0.29
C GLN A 84 -9.64 -11.61 0.67
N THR A 85 -9.01 -12.70 1.11
CA THR A 85 -7.58 -12.72 1.40
C THR A 85 -6.78 -12.52 0.12
N GLU A 86 -7.09 -13.26 -0.94
CA GLU A 86 -6.47 -13.10 -2.26
C GLU A 86 -6.66 -11.68 -2.80
N GLU A 87 -7.88 -11.14 -2.69
CA GLU A 87 -8.22 -9.78 -3.08
C GLU A 87 -7.39 -8.74 -2.31
N PHE A 88 -7.28 -8.89 -0.99
CA PHE A 88 -6.49 -8.00 -0.15
C PHE A 88 -5.01 -8.01 -0.54
N LEU A 89 -4.46 -9.20 -0.82
CA LEU A 89 -3.07 -9.32 -1.26
C LEU A 89 -2.85 -8.59 -2.60
N GLN A 90 -3.77 -8.74 -3.56
CA GLN A 90 -3.73 -8.00 -4.83
C GLN A 90 -3.81 -6.49 -4.61
N VAL A 91 -4.67 -6.04 -3.69
CA VAL A 91 -4.78 -4.63 -3.29
C VAL A 91 -3.44 -4.12 -2.76
N LEU A 92 -2.79 -4.86 -1.86
CA LEU A 92 -1.49 -4.49 -1.31
C LEU A 92 -0.41 -4.47 -2.40
N ASP A 93 -0.39 -5.44 -3.30
CA ASP A 93 0.59 -5.54 -4.38
C ASP A 93 0.44 -4.43 -5.43
N ALA A 94 -0.78 -3.93 -5.64
CA ALA A 94 -1.04 -2.79 -6.52
C ALA A 94 -0.53 -1.44 -5.96
N VAL A 95 -0.19 -1.33 -4.67
CA VAL A 95 0.25 -0.07 -4.07
C VAL A 95 1.63 0.36 -4.57
N SER A 96 1.71 1.32 -5.50
CA SER A 96 2.99 1.87 -5.99
C SER A 96 3.35 3.24 -5.42
N GLY A 97 2.50 3.79 -4.53
CA GLY A 97 2.65 5.14 -3.99
C GLY A 97 1.89 6.21 -4.80
N SER A 98 1.27 5.84 -5.92
CA SER A 98 0.39 6.74 -6.66
C SER A 98 -0.88 7.08 -5.86
N LYS A 99 -1.36 8.33 -5.96
CA LYS A 99 -2.56 8.76 -5.23
C LYS A 99 -3.81 7.90 -5.53
N PRO A 100 -4.09 7.50 -6.79
CA PRO A 100 -5.25 6.67 -7.11
C PRO A 100 -5.22 5.30 -6.43
N GLU A 101 -4.08 4.59 -6.50
CA GLU A 101 -3.93 3.27 -5.89
C GLU A 101 -4.02 3.34 -4.36
N MET A 102 -3.35 4.33 -3.75
CA MET A 102 -3.42 4.58 -2.31
C MET A 102 -4.85 4.86 -1.85
N LYS A 103 -5.62 5.60 -2.65
CA LYS A 103 -7.04 5.87 -2.38
C LYS A 103 -7.87 4.60 -2.50
N ALA A 104 -7.69 3.81 -3.56
CA ALA A 104 -8.42 2.56 -3.78
C ALA A 104 -8.15 1.56 -2.65
N ALA A 105 -6.87 1.31 -2.32
CA ALA A 105 -6.48 0.41 -1.24
C ALA A 105 -7.03 0.87 0.12
N ARG A 106 -6.96 2.18 0.41
CA ARG A 106 -7.52 2.73 1.64
C ARG A 106 -9.03 2.52 1.72
N THR A 107 -9.77 2.79 0.65
CA THR A 107 -11.22 2.59 0.61
C THR A 107 -11.54 1.13 0.91
N TRP A 108 -10.86 0.20 0.24
CA TRP A 108 -11.05 -1.23 0.44
C TRP A 108 -10.84 -1.65 1.90
N MET A 109 -9.74 -1.21 2.53
CA MET A 109 -9.43 -1.54 3.93
C MET A 109 -10.47 -0.98 4.90
N LEU A 110 -10.98 0.23 4.65
CA LEU A 110 -12.01 0.84 5.50
C LEU A 110 -13.36 0.11 5.38
N GLU A 111 -13.72 -0.33 4.18
CA GLU A 111 -14.93 -1.13 3.92
C GLU A 111 -14.87 -2.50 4.59
N HIS A 112 -13.67 -3.08 4.67
CA HIS A 112 -13.40 -4.37 5.32
C HIS A 112 -12.88 -4.23 6.77
N SER A 113 -13.21 -3.13 7.46
CA SER A 113 -12.81 -2.92 8.86
C SER A 113 -13.21 -4.04 9.85
N PRO A 114 -14.32 -4.78 9.70
CA PRO A 114 -14.65 -5.89 10.61
C PRO A 114 -13.59 -7.00 10.67
N VAL A 115 -12.78 -7.16 9.62
CA VAL A 115 -11.70 -8.16 9.51
C VAL A 115 -10.31 -7.52 9.66
N ALA A 116 -10.23 -6.36 10.31
CA ALA A 116 -9.00 -5.59 10.49
C ALA A 116 -7.85 -6.38 11.13
N LYS A 117 -8.16 -7.29 12.05
CA LYS A 117 -7.16 -8.16 12.68
C LYS A 117 -6.40 -8.98 11.64
N HIS A 118 -7.11 -9.70 10.80
CA HIS A 118 -6.49 -10.55 9.78
C HIS A 118 -5.75 -9.71 8.73
N MET A 119 -6.27 -8.52 8.36
CA MET A 119 -5.54 -7.59 7.50
C MET A 119 -4.19 -7.17 8.12
N CYS A 120 -4.15 -6.85 9.42
CA CYS A 120 -2.93 -6.48 10.13
C CYS A 120 -1.90 -7.61 10.15
N GLU A 121 -2.35 -8.84 10.40
CA GLU A 121 -1.51 -10.05 10.39
C GLU A 121 -0.87 -10.29 9.01
N LEU A 122 -1.65 -10.17 7.93
CA LEU A 122 -1.16 -10.33 6.56
C LEU A 122 -0.17 -9.24 6.18
N VAL A 123 -0.43 -7.98 6.54
CA VAL A 123 0.52 -6.88 6.33
C VAL A 123 1.82 -7.17 7.07
N LEU A 124 1.76 -7.54 8.35
CA LEU A 124 2.94 -7.88 9.15
C LEU A 124 3.75 -9.02 8.50
N MET A 125 3.09 -10.07 8.05
CA MET A 125 3.71 -11.21 7.36
C MET A 125 4.41 -10.76 6.07
N LYS A 126 3.77 -9.93 5.23
CA LYS A 126 4.37 -9.43 3.99
C LYS A 126 5.59 -8.53 4.26
N PHE A 127 5.58 -7.73 5.33
CA PHE A 127 6.75 -6.94 5.76
C PHE A 127 7.95 -7.82 6.14
N GLN A 128 7.70 -8.99 6.72
CA GLN A 128 8.74 -9.93 7.11
C GLN A 128 9.37 -10.65 5.92
N ARG A 129 8.57 -11.01 4.91
CA ARG A 129 8.98 -11.98 3.88
C ARG A 129 9.22 -11.39 2.50
N GLU A 130 8.41 -10.43 2.06
CA GLU A 130 8.24 -10.18 0.62
C GLU A 130 8.53 -8.74 0.22
N TYR A 131 8.17 -7.76 1.05
CA TYR A 131 8.24 -6.37 0.60
C TYR A 131 9.66 -5.85 0.46
N GLN A 132 9.95 -5.36 -0.74
CA GLN A 132 11.11 -4.53 -1.01
C GLN A 132 11.06 -3.22 -0.21
N GLU A 133 12.23 -2.60 -0.07
CA GLU A 133 12.47 -1.37 0.69
C GLU A 133 11.47 -0.25 0.39
N LEU A 134 11.31 0.11 -0.90
CA LEU A 134 10.40 1.17 -1.32
C LEU A 134 8.93 0.79 -1.10
N LYS A 135 8.59 -0.50 -1.29
CA LYS A 135 7.23 -1.01 -1.06
C LYS A 135 6.84 -0.88 0.41
N LYS A 136 7.74 -1.21 1.35
CA LYS A 136 7.52 -1.03 2.79
C LYS A 136 7.17 0.43 3.13
N PHE A 137 7.87 1.38 2.53
CA PHE A 137 7.56 2.80 2.70
C PHE A 137 6.16 3.16 2.18
N HIS A 138 5.78 2.69 0.98
CA HIS A 138 4.44 2.95 0.43
C HIS A 138 3.32 2.33 1.27
N ILE A 139 3.50 1.10 1.76
CA ILE A 139 2.53 0.48 2.66
C ILE A 139 2.47 1.23 4.00
N MET A 140 3.59 1.73 4.55
CA MET A 140 3.56 2.60 5.73
C MET A 140 2.75 3.88 5.50
N CYS A 141 2.86 4.49 4.31
CA CYS A 141 2.03 5.63 3.93
C CYS A 141 0.55 5.24 3.86
N LEU A 142 0.23 4.06 3.32
CA LEU A 142 -1.15 3.56 3.22
C LEU A 142 -1.76 3.34 4.59
N ILE A 143 -1.04 2.66 5.48
CA ILE A 143 -1.46 2.43 6.87
C ILE A 143 -1.73 3.76 7.55
N SER A 144 -0.83 4.73 7.43
CA SER A 144 -1.03 6.07 8.00
C SER A 144 -2.31 6.75 7.51
N ASP A 145 -2.59 6.63 6.22
CA ASP A 145 -3.78 7.19 5.58
C ASP A 145 -5.07 6.48 6.04
N VAL A 146 -5.02 5.15 6.17
CA VAL A 146 -6.12 4.31 6.67
C VAL A 146 -6.45 4.65 8.12
N LEU A 147 -5.44 4.74 9.00
CA LEU A 147 -5.61 5.07 10.42
C LEU A 147 -6.23 6.46 10.62
N ALA A 148 -5.74 7.44 9.86
CA ALA A 148 -6.25 8.80 9.94
C ALA A 148 -7.72 8.90 9.47
N GLN A 149 -8.09 8.15 8.43
CA GLN A 149 -9.49 8.13 7.94
C GLN A 149 -10.41 7.31 8.83
N SER A 150 -9.94 6.17 9.35
CA SER A 150 -10.73 5.36 10.28
C SER A 150 -11.05 6.13 11.56
N GLN A 151 -10.05 6.83 12.12
CA GLN A 151 -10.27 7.69 13.29
C GLN A 151 -11.22 8.86 12.98
N LYS A 152 -11.11 9.45 11.78
CA LYS A 152 -12.04 10.49 11.35
C LYS A 152 -13.47 9.95 11.29
N LYS A 153 -13.67 8.77 10.71
CA LYS A 153 -14.97 8.11 10.64
C LYS A 153 -15.54 7.80 12.03
N ALA A 154 -14.72 7.34 12.96
CA ALA A 154 -15.12 7.10 14.36
C ALA A 154 -15.56 8.38 15.09
N LYS A 155 -14.99 9.54 14.74
CA LYS A 155 -15.41 10.85 15.29
C LYS A 155 -16.73 11.34 14.69
N GLU A 156 -17.01 10.98 13.44
CA GLU A 156 -18.21 11.40 12.70
C GLU A 156 -19.40 10.47 12.96
N ASP A 157 -19.13 9.19 13.23
CA ASP A 157 -20.13 8.15 13.45
C ASP A 157 -19.84 7.40 14.75
N ALA A 158 -20.65 7.68 15.79
CA ALA A 158 -20.51 7.04 17.10
C ALA A 158 -20.82 5.53 17.09
N ALA A 159 -21.48 5.01 16.05
CA ALA A 159 -21.73 3.58 15.89
C ALA A 159 -20.54 2.85 15.23
N TYR A 160 -19.60 3.60 14.63
CA TYR A 160 -18.42 3.02 14.01
C TYR A 160 -17.40 2.62 15.08
N VAL A 161 -17.16 1.31 15.19
CA VAL A 161 -16.07 0.76 16.01
C VAL A 161 -14.77 0.84 15.21
N ASP A 162 -13.78 1.55 15.76
CA ASP A 162 -12.46 1.75 15.14
C ASP A 162 -11.55 0.53 15.32
N SER A 163 -12.01 -0.61 14.81
CA SER A 163 -11.26 -1.88 14.84
C SER A 163 -9.91 -1.76 14.13
N ILE A 164 -9.80 -0.86 13.14
CA ILE A 164 -8.56 -0.64 12.40
C ILE A 164 -7.48 -0.04 13.32
N ASN A 165 -7.75 1.07 14.01
CA ASN A 165 -6.74 1.65 14.90
C ASN A 165 -6.36 0.69 16.03
N GLU A 166 -7.34 0.00 16.63
CA GLU A 166 -7.08 -0.97 17.71
C GLU A 166 -6.13 -2.09 17.26
N ASN A 167 -6.42 -2.75 16.13
CA ASN A 167 -5.60 -3.86 15.65
C ASN A 167 -4.23 -3.41 15.12
N PHE A 168 -4.15 -2.28 14.42
CA PHE A 168 -2.86 -1.77 13.95
C PHE A 168 -1.96 -1.33 15.10
N GLN A 169 -2.51 -0.81 16.19
CA GLN A 169 -1.72 -0.38 17.35
C GLN A 169 -0.87 -1.52 17.94
N GLU A 170 -1.33 -2.77 17.85
CA GLU A 170 -0.59 -3.95 18.32
C GLU A 170 0.61 -4.29 17.43
N VAL A 171 0.47 -4.17 16.10
CA VAL A 171 1.49 -4.60 15.13
C VAL A 171 2.41 -3.48 14.65
N LEU A 172 1.99 -2.22 14.78
CA LEU A 172 2.72 -1.04 14.29
C LEU A 172 4.17 -0.91 14.80
N PRO A 173 4.53 -1.24 16.05
CA PRO A 173 5.93 -1.18 16.49
C PRO A 173 6.81 -2.12 15.67
N ALA A 174 6.34 -3.35 15.42
CA ALA A 174 7.08 -4.34 14.64
C ALA A 174 7.14 -3.96 13.17
N ILE A 175 6.02 -3.52 12.58
CA ILE A 175 5.98 -3.03 11.19
C ILE A 175 6.96 -1.86 11.02
N THR A 176 6.95 -0.90 11.95
CA THR A 176 7.83 0.28 11.86
C THR A 176 9.30 -0.10 11.97
N ASP A 177 9.67 -0.99 12.89
CA ASP A 177 11.06 -1.47 13.01
C ASP A 177 11.53 -2.15 11.70
N MET A 178 10.69 -3.00 11.11
CA MET A 178 10.98 -3.65 9.83
C MET A 178 11.00 -2.67 8.65
N ALA A 179 10.19 -1.61 8.70
CA ALA A 179 10.13 -0.58 7.68
C ALA A 179 11.40 0.28 7.65
N VAL A 180 12.08 0.47 8.78
CA VAL A 180 13.30 1.31 8.87
C VAL A 180 14.60 0.52 8.83
N LYS A 181 14.55 -0.79 9.09
CA LYS A 181 15.73 -1.66 9.09
C LYS A 181 16.33 -1.76 7.68
N GLY A 182 17.64 -1.50 7.58
CA GLY A 182 18.39 -1.57 6.32
C GLY A 182 18.15 -0.41 5.35
N GLN A 183 17.23 0.51 5.67
CA GLN A 183 16.83 1.58 4.76
C GLN A 183 17.86 2.71 4.65
N THR A 184 17.83 3.39 3.50
CA THR A 184 18.56 4.65 3.31
C THR A 184 18.04 5.74 4.25
N LYS A 185 18.92 6.69 4.58
CA LYS A 185 18.59 7.85 5.42
C LYS A 185 17.34 8.59 4.92
N ASP A 186 17.20 8.81 3.61
CA ASP A 186 16.05 9.51 3.02
C ASP A 186 14.72 8.79 3.31
N ILE A 187 14.68 7.46 3.14
CA ILE A 187 13.48 6.68 3.44
C ILE A 187 13.16 6.70 4.94
N VAL A 188 14.17 6.57 5.81
CA VAL A 188 13.97 6.66 7.27
C VAL A 188 13.43 8.03 7.69
N GLU A 189 13.92 9.13 7.09
CA GLU A 189 13.40 10.47 7.34
C GLU A 189 11.95 10.64 6.86
N LYS A 190 11.60 10.03 5.73
CA LYS A 190 10.20 10.00 5.25
C LYS A 190 9.29 9.21 6.17
N ILE A 191 9.72 8.04 6.65
CA ILE A 191 8.98 7.25 7.66
C ILE A 191 8.85 8.05 8.96
N PHE A 192 9.89 8.77 9.38
CA PHE A 192 9.81 9.64 10.56
C PHE A 192 8.72 10.71 10.39
N LYS A 193 8.63 11.36 9.22
CA LYS A 193 7.54 12.32 8.92
C LYS A 193 6.16 11.68 9.00
N VAL A 194 6.00 10.42 8.56
CA VAL A 194 4.73 9.68 8.74
C VAL A 194 4.35 9.60 10.22
N THR A 195 5.29 9.25 11.10
CA THR A 195 5.00 9.21 12.55
C THR A 195 4.69 10.59 13.16
N GLN A 196 5.24 11.67 12.60
CA GLN A 196 4.88 13.03 13.01
C GLN A 196 3.45 13.38 12.63
N VAL A 197 2.97 12.92 11.48
CA VAL A 197 1.56 13.09 11.09
C VAL A 197 0.63 12.42 12.10
N TRP A 198 1.01 11.27 12.67
CA TRP A 198 0.22 10.62 13.72
C TRP A 198 0.11 11.45 14.99
N ALA A 199 1.22 12.09 15.42
CA ALA A 199 1.17 13.03 16.53
C ALA A 199 0.29 14.24 16.22
N LEU A 200 0.48 14.87 15.06
CA LEU A 200 -0.25 16.09 14.67
C LEU A 200 -1.76 15.86 14.55
N LYS A 201 -2.17 14.70 14.02
CA LYS A 201 -3.58 14.33 13.88
C LYS A 201 -4.16 13.68 15.14
N ASN A 202 -3.36 13.50 16.20
CA ASN A 202 -3.72 12.76 17.40
C ASN A 202 -4.27 11.36 17.08
N VAL A 203 -3.67 10.65 16.12
CA VAL A 203 -4.09 9.28 15.74
C VAL A 203 -3.89 8.33 16.92
N PHE A 204 -2.75 8.46 17.61
CA PHE A 204 -2.43 7.70 18.81
C PHE A 204 -2.08 8.64 19.98
N SER A 205 -2.00 8.07 21.18
CA SER A 205 -1.52 8.81 22.35
C SER A 205 -0.09 9.33 22.15
N ALA A 206 0.23 10.48 22.75
CA ALA A 206 1.56 11.08 22.64
C ALA A 206 2.68 10.14 23.10
N ASN A 207 2.43 9.34 24.14
CA ASN A 207 3.40 8.34 24.64
C ASN A 207 3.65 7.23 23.62
N TYR A 208 2.60 6.73 22.97
CA TYR A 208 2.71 5.71 21.94
C TYR A 208 3.48 6.24 20.72
N VAL A 209 3.15 7.44 20.23
CA VAL A 209 3.87 8.04 19.10
C VAL A 209 5.34 8.28 19.44
N LYS A 210 5.64 8.75 20.66
CA LYS A 210 7.02 8.95 21.14
C LYS A 210 7.80 7.63 21.19
N HIS A 211 7.16 6.53 21.59
CA HIS A 211 7.78 5.20 21.57
C HIS A 211 8.18 4.79 20.16
N ILE A 212 7.25 4.89 19.20
CA ILE A 212 7.52 4.58 17.78
C ILE A 212 8.61 5.49 17.20
N GLN A 213 8.52 6.81 17.45
CA GLN A 213 9.52 7.78 17.01
C GLN A 213 10.92 7.46 17.54
N GLY A 214 11.03 6.98 18.78
CA GLY A 214 12.29 6.53 19.34
C GLY A 214 12.93 5.39 18.54
N CYS A 215 12.13 4.44 18.01
CA CYS A 215 12.61 3.37 17.13
C CYS A 215 13.17 3.95 15.82
N VAL A 216 12.40 4.83 15.18
CA VAL A 216 12.80 5.45 13.91
C VAL A 216 14.06 6.33 14.08
N GLN A 217 14.16 7.08 15.17
CA GLN A 217 15.33 7.92 15.45
C GLN A 217 16.60 7.11 15.66
N ARG A 218 16.52 5.93 16.31
CA ARG A 218 17.65 5.02 16.44
C ARG A 218 18.10 4.49 15.08
N ALA A 219 17.17 4.15 14.20
CA ALA A 219 17.49 3.76 12.83
C ALA A 219 18.14 4.90 12.05
N LEU A 220 17.63 6.13 12.20
CA LEU A 220 18.18 7.32 11.55
C LEU A 220 19.62 7.62 12.01
N ALA A 221 19.90 7.46 13.30
CA ALA A 221 21.25 7.62 13.83
C ALA A 221 22.22 6.59 13.25
N LYS A 222 21.79 5.34 13.09
CA LYS A 222 22.59 4.29 12.44
C LYS A 222 22.85 4.61 10.96
N ALA A 223 21.83 5.07 10.23
CA ALA A 223 21.95 5.43 8.81
C ALA A 223 22.83 6.68 8.56
N LYS A 224 23.14 7.48 9.58
CA LYS A 224 24.10 8.60 9.49
C LYS A 224 25.56 8.17 9.70
N ALA A 225 25.77 7.02 10.34
CA ALA A 225 27.09 6.52 10.68
C ALA A 225 27.65 5.53 9.64
N ALA A 226 26.78 5.00 8.76
CA ALA A 226 27.13 4.22 7.58
C ALA A 226 27.42 5.16 6.40
#